data_AF-A0A7Y7CJC6-F1
#
_entry.id   AF-A0A7Y7CJC6-F1
#
_cell.length_a   1.000
_cell.length_b   1.000
_cell.length_c   1.000
_cell.angle_alpha   90.00
_cell.angle_beta   90.00
_cell.angle_gamma   90.00
#
_symmetry.space_group_name_H-M   'P 1'
#
loop_
_entity.id
_entity.type
_entity.pdbx_description
1 polymer ?
#
loop_
_entity_poly.entity_id
_entity_poly.type
_entity_poly.pdbx_seq_one_letter_code
_entity_poly.pdbx_strand_id
1 'polypeptide(L)'
;MEKSLIHDRIWSIMIFSAVLGIVVVAIAHWSLSTFDAQTRPNIFIGLTVLRMLLSMIFLAAVIFLGLEERGLWVANFFILYLFYLVFEIYAILSNLRAISGEGEN
;
A
#
# COMPACT_ATOMS: atom_id res chain seq x y z
N MET A 1 -33.85 -9.18 -0.74
CA MET A 1 -32.53 -9.17 -1.42
C MET A 1 -31.52 -8.63 -0.44
N GLU A 2 -30.83 -9.50 0.29
CA GLU A 2 -29.60 -9.09 0.96
C GLU A 2 -28.57 -8.81 -0.12
N LYS A 3 -28.27 -7.54 -0.36
CA LYS A 3 -27.10 -7.17 -1.17
C LYS A 3 -25.89 -7.42 -0.29
N SER A 4 -25.16 -8.51 -0.55
CA SER A 4 -23.85 -8.70 0.07
C SER A 4 -22.97 -7.52 -0.32
N LEU A 5 -22.55 -6.74 0.67
CA LEU A 5 -21.61 -5.62 0.46
C LEU A 5 -20.19 -6.12 0.18
N ILE A 6 -19.94 -7.41 0.46
CA ILE A 6 -18.64 -8.07 0.38
C ILE A 6 -18.63 -9.02 -0.82
N HIS A 7 -17.64 -8.88 -1.68
CA HIS A 7 -17.46 -9.80 -2.80
C HIS A 7 -16.93 -11.15 -2.30
N ASP A 8 -17.38 -12.25 -2.91
CA ASP A 8 -17.02 -13.61 -2.50
C ASP A 8 -15.49 -13.86 -2.54
N ARG A 9 -14.79 -13.22 -3.49
CA ARG A 9 -13.31 -13.20 -3.57
C ARG A 9 -12.66 -12.08 -2.77
N ILE A 10 -13.17 -11.73 -1.58
CA ILE A 10 -12.48 -10.79 -0.68
C ILE A 10 -11.15 -11.34 -0.17
N TRP A 11 -11.03 -12.66 -0.04
CA TRP A 11 -9.80 -13.33 0.40
C TRP A 11 -8.61 -13.05 -0.52
N SER A 12 -8.83 -12.90 -1.84
CA SER A 12 -7.72 -12.54 -2.74
C SER A 12 -7.18 -11.14 -2.46
N ILE A 13 -8.07 -10.19 -2.13
CA ILE A 13 -7.70 -8.82 -1.74
C ILE A 13 -6.94 -8.84 -0.40
N MET A 14 -7.40 -9.63 0.57
CA MET A 14 -6.78 -9.76 1.88
C MET A 14 -5.38 -10.38 1.79
N ILE A 15 -5.23 -11.48 1.05
CA ILE A 15 -3.94 -12.15 0.84
C ILE A 15 -2.97 -11.21 0.12
N PHE A 16 -3.41 -10.57 -0.98
CA PHE A 16 -2.58 -9.62 -1.71
C PHE A 16 -2.13 -8.48 -0.80
N SER A 17 -3.06 -7.86 -0.06
CA SER A 17 -2.74 -6.73 0.83
C SER A 17 -1.80 -7.14 1.96
N ALA A 18 -1.96 -8.33 2.54
CA ALA A 18 -1.08 -8.85 3.58
C ALA A 18 0.33 -9.10 3.05
N VAL A 19 0.47 -9.77 1.90
CA VAL A 19 1.77 -10.02 1.26
C VAL A 19 2.46 -8.71 0.91
N LEU A 20 1.72 -7.77 0.30
CA LEU A 20 2.23 -6.45 -0.06
C LEU A 20 2.70 -5.67 1.18
N GLY A 21 1.92 -5.72 2.27
CA GLY A 21 2.29 -5.09 3.55
C GLY A 21 3.54 -5.70 4.16
N ILE A 22 3.68 -7.02 4.15
CA ILE A 22 4.89 -7.71 4.63
C ILE A 22 6.11 -7.31 3.79
N VAL A 23 5.99 -7.26 2.47
CA VAL A 23 7.06 -6.83 1.57
C VAL A 23 7.47 -5.39 1.87
N VAL A 24 6.51 -4.48 2.04
CA VAL A 24 6.78 -3.08 2.38
C VAL A 24 7.52 -2.97 3.71
N VAL A 25 7.06 -3.65 4.76
CA VAL A 25 7.70 -3.64 6.08
C VAL A 25 9.10 -4.25 6.03
N ALA A 26 9.28 -5.35 5.30
CA ALA A 26 10.58 -5.99 5.16
C ALA A 26 11.60 -5.08 4.46
N ILE A 27 11.22 -4.45 3.35
CA ILE A 27 12.07 -3.50 2.62
C ILE A 27 12.33 -2.26 3.47
N ALA A 28 11.31 -1.72 4.15
CA ALA A 28 11.47 -0.57 5.03
C ALA A 28 12.46 -0.89 6.17
N HIS A 29 12.31 -2.03 6.85
CA HIS A 29 13.21 -2.44 7.92
C HIS A 29 14.65 -2.61 7.41
N TRP A 30 14.84 -3.31 6.29
CA TRP A 30 16.15 -3.47 5.66
C TRP A 30 16.77 -2.13 5.23
N SER A 31 15.94 -1.21 4.73
CA SER A 31 16.36 0.13 4.37
C SER A 31 16.82 0.93 5.59
N LEU A 32 16.08 0.87 6.70
CA LEU A 32 16.39 1.63 7.91
C LEU A 32 17.70 1.18 8.56
N SER A 33 18.12 -0.08 8.36
CA SER A 33 19.39 -0.63 8.86
C SER A 33 20.58 -0.36 7.94
N THR A 34 20.34 -0.02 6.67
CA THR A 34 21.38 0.06 5.63
C THR A 34 21.69 1.49 5.21
N PHE A 35 20.70 2.38 5.24
CA PHE A 35 20.81 3.76 4.73
C PHE A 35 20.70 4.82 5.81
N ASP A 36 21.40 5.93 5.58
CA ASP A 36 21.40 7.11 6.45
C ASP A 36 20.05 7.81 6.51
N ALA A 37 19.84 8.60 7.57
CA ALA A 37 18.58 9.30 7.85
C ALA A 37 18.11 10.18 6.68
N GLN A 38 19.03 10.78 5.91
CA GLN A 38 18.69 11.60 4.75
C GLN A 38 18.12 10.82 3.56
N THR A 39 18.47 9.53 3.40
CA THR A 39 17.98 8.71 2.28
C THR A 39 16.63 8.07 2.57
N ARG A 40 16.23 8.00 3.85
CA ARG A 40 14.97 7.37 4.28
C ARG A 40 13.74 7.89 3.54
N PRO A 41 13.51 9.21 3.39
CA PRO A 41 12.32 9.71 2.69
C PRO A 41 12.20 9.22 1.25
N ASN A 42 13.30 9.23 0.49
CA ASN A 42 13.31 8.77 -0.90
C ASN A 42 12.92 7.29 -1.00
N ILE A 43 13.34 6.48 -0.02
CA ILE A 43 13.04 5.05 -0.01
C ILE A 43 11.57 4.81 0.33
N PHE A 44 10.99 5.53 1.28
CA PHE A 44 9.55 5.46 1.56
C PHE A 44 8.69 5.88 0.37
N ILE A 45 9.08 6.95 -0.34
CA ILE A 45 8.39 7.38 -1.56
C ILE A 45 8.52 6.31 -2.65
N GLY A 46 9.73 5.76 -2.85
CA GLY A 46 9.96 4.67 -3.81
C GLY A 46 9.12 3.42 -3.51
N LEU A 47 9.01 3.04 -2.25
CA LEU A 47 8.14 1.95 -1.77
C LEU A 47 6.67 2.23 -2.05
N THR A 48 6.20 3.47 -1.82
CA THR A 48 4.82 3.88 -2.10
C THR A 48 4.52 3.77 -3.59
N VAL A 49 5.43 4.22 -4.45
CA VAL A 49 5.28 4.11 -5.92
C VAL A 49 5.28 2.64 -6.36
N LEU A 50 6.20 1.82 -5.85
CA LEU A 50 6.25 0.39 -6.16
C LEU A 50 4.94 -0.30 -5.77
N ARG A 51 4.41 0.01 -4.58
CA ARG A 51 3.14 -0.50 -4.08
C ARG A 51 1.97 -0.11 -4.97
N MET A 52 1.93 1.14 -5.44
CA MET A 52 0.92 1.62 -6.38
C MET A 52 0.97 0.82 -7.70
N LEU A 53 2.16 0.61 -8.25
CA LEU A 53 2.34 -0.15 -9.50
C LEU A 53 1.92 -1.61 -9.34
N LEU A 54 2.33 -2.28 -8.26
CA LEU A 54 1.93 -3.66 -7.97
C LEU A 54 0.41 -3.79 -7.80
N SER A 55 -0.22 -2.83 -7.12
CA SER A 55 -1.67 -2.77 -6.94
C SER A 55 -2.40 -2.62 -8.27
N MET A 56 -1.87 -1.78 -9.17
CA MET A 56 -2.44 -1.57 -10.50
C MET A 56 -2.30 -2.82 -11.39
N ILE A 57 -1.14 -3.49 -11.35
CA ILE A 57 -0.90 -4.75 -12.07
C ILE A 57 -1.86 -5.84 -11.56
N PHE A 58 -2.01 -5.96 -10.24
CA PHE A 58 -2.93 -6.94 -9.64
C PHE A 58 -4.38 -6.67 -10.05
N LEU A 59 -4.83 -5.42 -9.96
CA LEU A 59 -6.17 -5.02 -10.37
C LEU A 59 -6.42 -5.33 -11.86
N ALA A 60 -5.46 -5.00 -12.73
CA ALA A 60 -5.57 -5.32 -14.15
C ALA A 60 -5.64 -6.85 -14.38
N ALA A 61 -4.72 -7.62 -13.81
CA ALA A 61 -4.68 -9.08 -13.96
C ALA A 61 -6.00 -9.73 -13.53
N VAL A 62 -6.54 -9.30 -12.39
CA VAL A 62 -7.78 -9.81 -11.82
C VAL A 62 -9.00 -9.46 -12.69
N ILE A 63 -9.04 -8.27 -13.29
CA ILE A 63 -10.09 -7.88 -14.25
C ILE A 63 -10.02 -8.72 -15.54
N PHE A 64 -8.81 -8.98 -16.07
CA PHE A 64 -8.61 -9.79 -17.27
C PHE A 64 -8.98 -11.25 -17.09
N LEU A 65 -8.85 -11.80 -15.87
CA LEU A 65 -9.24 -13.18 -15.54
C LEU A 65 -10.77 -13.42 -15.55
N GLY A 66 -11.58 -12.41 -15.86
CA GLY A 66 -13.01 -12.61 -16.11
C GLY A 66 -13.86 -12.69 -14.84
N LEU A 67 -13.58 -11.86 -13.85
CA LEU A 67 -14.36 -11.81 -12.61
C LEU A 67 -15.82 -11.41 -12.85
N GLU A 68 -16.73 -12.11 -12.15
CA GLU A 68 -18.11 -11.70 -11.95
C GLU A 68 -18.16 -10.49 -11.00
N GLU A 69 -19.11 -9.58 -11.20
CA GLU A 69 -19.29 -8.38 -10.38
C GLU A 69 -18.03 -7.51 -10.19
N ARG A 70 -17.26 -7.31 -11.26
CA ARG A 70 -15.98 -6.56 -11.29
C ARG A 70 -16.03 -5.25 -10.49
N GLY A 71 -17.12 -4.48 -10.61
CA GLY A 71 -17.28 -3.19 -9.91
C GLY A 71 -17.25 -3.32 -8.39
N LEU A 72 -17.92 -4.34 -7.83
CA LEU A 72 -18.00 -4.55 -6.38
C LEU A 72 -16.66 -5.04 -5.82
N TRP A 73 -15.95 -5.88 -6.56
CA TRP A 73 -14.59 -6.30 -6.19
C TRP A 73 -13.60 -5.13 -6.22
N VAL A 74 -13.62 -4.32 -7.29
CA VAL A 74 -12.75 -3.14 -7.43
C VAL A 74 -13.03 -2.12 -6.32
N ALA A 75 -14.30 -1.88 -5.97
CA ALA A 75 -14.64 -0.98 -4.87
C ALA A 75 -14.08 -1.48 -3.51
N ASN A 76 -14.23 -2.77 -3.21
CA ASN A 76 -13.66 -3.37 -1.99
C ASN A 76 -12.13 -3.25 -1.95
N PHE A 77 -11.46 -3.48 -3.08
CA PHE A 77 -10.01 -3.29 -3.20
C PHE A 77 -9.60 -1.85 -2.95
N PHE A 78 -10.29 -0.88 -3.57
CA PHE A 78 -9.98 0.54 -3.42
C PHE A 78 -10.19 1.04 -2.00
N ILE A 79 -11.24 0.60 -1.31
CA ILE A 79 -11.48 1.00 0.09
C ILE A 79 -10.30 0.57 0.97
N LEU A 80 -9.86 -0.68 0.85
CA LEU A 80 -8.72 -1.19 1.61
C LEU A 80 -7.41 -0.49 1.21
N TYR A 81 -7.21 -0.27 -0.09
CA TYR A 81 -6.03 0.44 -0.60
C TYR A 81 -5.96 1.88 -0.07
N LEU A 82 -7.05 2.64 -0.16
CA LEU A 82 -7.14 4.03 0.30
C LEU A 82 -7.00 4.13 1.81
N PHE A 83 -7.62 3.23 2.57
CA PHE A 83 -7.48 3.18 4.02
C PHE A 83 -6.01 3.02 4.42
N TYR A 84 -5.29 2.08 3.79
CA TYR A 84 -3.85 1.95 4.04
C TYR A 84 -3.07 3.18 3.59
N LEU A 85 -3.38 3.74 2.40
CA LEU A 85 -2.66 4.89 1.84
C LEU A 85 -2.66 6.07 2.82
N VAL A 86 -3.74 6.27 3.57
CA VAL A 86 -3.81 7.28 4.62
C VAL A 86 -2.73 7.06 5.69
N PHE A 87 -2.60 5.83 6.23
CA PHE A 87 -1.55 5.52 7.20
C PHE A 87 -0.14 5.68 6.62
N GLU A 88 0.05 5.30 5.36
CA GLU A 88 1.31 5.44 4.65
C GLU A 88 1.72 6.93 4.52
N ILE A 89 0.80 7.80 4.11
CA ILE A 89 1.03 9.25 4.05
C ILE A 89 1.39 9.81 5.43
N TYR A 90 0.66 9.43 6.49
CA TYR A 90 0.99 9.87 7.85
C TYR A 90 2.38 9.42 8.29
N ALA A 91 2.77 8.18 7.99
CA ALA A 91 4.09 7.66 8.32
C ALA A 91 5.20 8.44 7.59
N ILE A 92 5.01 8.75 6.30
CA ILE A 92 5.97 9.54 5.50
C ILE A 92 6.09 10.96 6.06
N LEU A 93 4.96 11.64 6.29
CA LEU A 93 4.95 13.01 6.81
C LEU A 93 5.60 13.11 8.19
N SER A 94 5.37 12.14 9.07
CA SER A 94 5.99 12.10 10.40
C SER A 94 7.52 11.95 10.32
N ASN A 95 8.03 11.10 9.42
CA ASN A 95 9.46 10.94 9.20
C ASN A 95 10.09 12.19 8.58
N LEU A 96 9.40 12.85 7.63
CA LEU A 96 9.85 14.10 7.03
C LEU A 96 9.97 15.22 8.07
N ARG A 97 8.96 15.34 8.94
CA ARG A 97 8.90 16.36 9.99
C ARG A 97 10.01 16.20 11.04
N ALA A 98 10.36 14.96 11.37
CA ALA A 98 11.48 14.69 12.28
C ALA A 98 12.80 15.23 11.71
N ILE A 99 13.07 14.97 10.43
CA ILE A 99 14.30 15.40 9.74
C ILE A 99 14.36 16.94 9.63
N SER A 100 13.23 17.61 9.37
CA SER A 100 13.23 19.09 9.27
C SER A 100 13.56 19.79 10.60
N GLY A 101 13.26 19.17 11.74
CA GLY A 101 13.57 19.74 13.06
C GLY A 101 15.02 19.51 13.51
N GLU A 102 15.72 18.50 12.97
CA GLU A 102 17.13 18.24 13.28
C GLU A 102 18.08 19.20 12.52
N GLY A 103 17.66 19.80 11.41
CA GLY A 103 18.46 20.77 10.66
C GLY A 103 18.55 22.17 11.30
N GLU A 104 17.82 22.42 12.39
CA GLU A 104 17.80 23.70 13.11
C GLU A 104 18.67 23.70 14.38
N ASN A 105 19.41 22.63 14.68
CA ASN A 105 20.32 22.52 15.84
C ASN A 105 21.79 22.50 15.46
#